data_AF-A0AAE3E0Z9-F1
#
_entry.id   AF-A0AAE3E0Z9-F1
#
_cell.length_a   1.000
_cell.length_b   1.000
_cell.length_c   1.000
_cell.angle_alpha   90.00
_cell.angle_beta   90.00
_cell.angle_gamma   90.00
#
_symmetry.space_group_name_H-M   'P 1'
#
loop_
_entity.id
_entity.type
_entity.pdbx_description
1 polymer ?
#
loop_
_entity_poly.entity_id
_entity_poly.type
_entity_poly.pdbx_seq_one_letter_code
_entity_poly.pdbx_strand_id
1 'polypeptide(L)' 'MTESKGNSQTRAKNKYNSKNYDSLRIVVKKGKKAIISQYAQEQGKSINGLVNELLEDKIPQLKVLKENRTE' A
#
# COMPACT_ATOMS: atom_id res chain seq x y z
N MET A 1 8.65 28.61 24.45
CA MET A 1 8.34 27.22 24.04
C MET A 1 7.36 27.29 22.88
N THR A 2 7.84 27.23 21.64
CA THR A 2 6.98 27.26 20.45
C THR A 2 6.38 25.88 20.22
N GLU A 3 5.14 25.71 20.67
CA GLU A 3 4.31 24.53 20.39
C GLU A 3 4.04 24.47 18.88
N SER A 4 4.90 23.76 18.15
CA SER A 4 4.66 23.45 16.74
C SER A 4 3.53 22.41 16.68
N LYS A 5 2.29 22.90 16.74
CA LYS A 5 1.08 22.11 16.43
C LYS A 5 1.31 21.50 15.05
N GLY A 6 1.65 20.21 15.03
CA GLY A 6 1.95 19.47 13.80
C GLY A 6 0.94 19.81 12.71
N ASN A 7 1.46 20.34 11.60
CA ASN A 7 0.73 20.92 10.48
C ASN A 7 -0.66 20.31 10.30
N SER A 8 -1.72 21.13 10.33
CA SER A 8 -3.11 20.70 10.06
C SER A 8 -3.24 19.89 8.76
N GLN A 9 -2.34 20.14 7.80
CA GLN A 9 -2.20 19.37 6.56
C GLN A 9 -1.84 17.88 6.80
N THR A 10 -0.99 17.58 7.78
CA THR A 10 -0.61 16.21 8.15
C THR A 10 -1.79 15.46 8.78
N ARG A 11 -2.57 16.13 9.63
CA ARG A 11 -3.79 15.55 10.23
C ARG A 11 -4.85 15.24 9.17
N ALA A 12 -5.05 16.15 8.21
CA ALA A 12 -5.98 15.95 7.11
C ALA A 12 -5.57 14.78 6.19
N LYS A 13 -4.29 14.71 5.80
CA LYS A 13 -3.76 13.59 5.00
C LYS A 13 -3.89 12.24 5.71
N ASN A 14 -3.58 12.17 7.00
CA ASN A 14 -3.74 10.94 7.77
C ASN A 14 -5.20 10.48 7.85
N LYS A 15 -6.14 11.41 8.04
CA LYS A 15 -7.59 11.10 8.06
C LYS A 15 -8.08 10.58 6.71
N TYR A 16 -7.57 11.11 5.61
CA TYR A 16 -7.89 10.60 4.27
C TYR A 16 -7.27 9.22 4.04
N ASN A 17 -6.00 9.03 4.39
CA ASN A 17 -5.31 7.76 4.20
C ASN A 17 -5.99 6.63 4.98
N SER A 18 -6.32 6.85 6.25
CA SER A 18 -7.00 5.86 7.10
C SER A 18 -8.41 5.52 6.65
N LYS A 19 -9.09 6.39 5.89
CA LYS A 19 -10.44 6.13 5.37
C LYS A 19 -10.44 5.35 4.06
N ASN A 20 -9.43 5.55 3.21
CA ASN A 20 -9.43 5.04 1.84
C ASN A 20 -8.51 3.84 1.64
N TYR A 21 -7.48 3.71 2.48
CA TYR A 21 -6.45 2.69 2.36
C TYR A 21 -6.30 1.94 3.68
N ASP A 22 -6.27 0.62 3.59
CA ASP A 22 -5.82 -0.22 4.69
C ASP A 22 -4.29 -0.35 4.64
N SER A 23 -3.60 -0.02 5.72
CA SER A 23 -2.13 -0.05 5.75
C SER A 23 -1.62 -1.39 6.27
N LEU A 24 -1.16 -2.27 5.37
CA LEU A 24 -0.58 -3.55 5.75
C LEU A 24 0.93 -3.43 6.00
N ARG A 25 1.39 -3.74 7.22
CA ARG A 25 2.83 -3.86 7.52
C ARG A 25 3.31 -5.28 7.20
N ILE A 26 4.13 -5.42 6.16
CA ILE A 26 4.69 -6.71 5.76
C ILE A 26 6.09 -6.88 6.36
N VAL A 27 6.28 -7.97 7.11
CA VAL A 27 7.61 -8.37 7.63
C VAL A 27 8.11 -9.55 6.82
N VAL A 28 9.20 -9.36 6.09
CA VAL A 28 9.90 -10.42 5.35
C VAL A 28 11.26 -10.69 5.98
N LYS A 29 11.74 -11.93 5.86
CA LYS A 29 13.12 -12.27 6.26
C LYS A 29 14.14 -11.41 5.50
N LYS A 30 15.26 -11.07 6.14
CA LYS A 30 16.36 -10.33 5.51
C LYS A 30 16.78 -11.03 4.21
N GLY A 31 17.10 -10.24 3.18
CA GLY A 31 17.42 -10.72 1.83
C GLY A 31 16.21 -10.84 0.89
N LYS A 32 15.03 -11.23 1.39
CA LYS A 32 13.85 -11.36 0.52
C LYS A 32 13.34 -10.04 -0.02
N LYS A 33 13.50 -8.94 0.72
CA LYS A 33 13.16 -7.59 0.24
C LYS A 33 13.90 -7.23 -1.05
N ALA A 34 15.17 -7.61 -1.17
CA ALA A 34 15.97 -7.31 -2.36
C ALA A 34 15.42 -8.03 -3.59
N ILE A 35 15.07 -9.31 -3.44
CA ILE A 35 14.45 -10.12 -4.49
C ILE A 35 13.10 -9.52 -4.92
N ILE A 36 12.25 -9.14 -3.96
CA ILE A 36 10.96 -8.51 -4.24
C ILE A 36 11.15 -7.17 -4.95
N SER A 37 12.15 -6.39 -4.54
CA SER A 37 12.48 -5.10 -5.17
C SER A 37 12.95 -5.27 -6.60
N GLN A 38 13.86 -6.22 -6.87
CA GLN A 38 14.33 -6.50 -8.22
C GLN A 38 13.18 -6.98 -9.11
N TYR A 39 12.39 -7.96 -8.64
CA TYR A 39 11.24 -8.46 -9.40
C TYR A 39 10.22 -7.34 -9.69
N ALA A 40 9.97 -6.46 -8.73
CA ALA A 40 9.12 -5.29 -8.94
C ALA A 40 9.71 -4.34 -9.99
N GLN A 41 11.01 -4.07 -9.94
CA GLN A 41 11.70 -3.22 -10.92
C GLN A 41 11.70 -3.82 -12.33
N GLU A 42 11.91 -5.13 -12.46
CA GLU A 42 11.84 -5.84 -13.75
C GLU A 42 10.44 -5.74 -14.38
N GLN A 43 9.40 -5.78 -13.53
CA GLN A 43 8.00 -5.59 -13.94
C GLN A 43 7.64 -4.12 -14.18
N GLY A 44 8.53 -3.15 -13.89
CA GLY A 44 8.24 -1.72 -13.95
C GLY A 44 7.25 -1.26 -12.87
N LYS A 45 7.10 -2.02 -11.78
CA LYS A 45 6.11 -1.80 -10.73
C LYS A 45 6.77 -1.44 -9.40
N SER A 46 6.01 -0.76 -8.54
CA SER A 46 6.41 -0.58 -7.15
C SER A 46 6.24 -1.87 -6.37
N ILE A 47 7.05 -2.08 -5.33
CA ILE A 47 6.92 -3.23 -4.42
C ILE A 47 5.47 -3.39 -3.93
N ASN A 48 4.82 -2.28 -3.56
CA ASN A 48 3.43 -2.31 -3.11
C ASN A 48 2.45 -2.71 -4.22
N GLY A 49 2.67 -2.25 -5.45
CA GLY A 49 1.85 -2.60 -6.61
C GLY A 49 1.97 -4.09 -6.94
N LEU A 50 3.21 -4.61 -6.95
CA LEU A 50 3.48 -6.03 -7.13
C LEU A 50 2.79 -6.87 -6.05
N VAL A 51 2.92 -6.48 -4.78
CA VAL A 51 2.26 -7.21 -3.68
C VAL A 51 0.75 -7.17 -3.85
N ASN A 52 0.18 -6.02 -4.21
CA ASN A 52 -1.26 -5.91 -4.40
C ASN A 52 -1.76 -6.79 -5.57
N GLU A 53 -1.03 -6.84 -6.68
CA GLU A 53 -1.36 -7.76 -7.79
C GLU A 53 -1.24 -9.23 -7.39
N LEU A 54 -0.18 -9.61 -6.67
CA LEU A 54 -0.03 -10.98 -6.18
C LEU A 54 -1.15 -11.36 -5.20
N LEU A 55 -1.61 -10.41 -4.37
CA LEU A 55 -2.75 -10.60 -3.49
C LEU A 55 -4.07 -10.69 -4.27
N GLU A 56 -4.27 -9.87 -5.30
CA GLU A 56 -5.43 -9.92 -6.19
C GLU A 56 -5.49 -11.23 -7.01
N ASP A 57 -4.35 -11.75 -7.44
CA ASP A 57 -4.23 -13.03 -8.16
C ASP A 57 -4.55 -14.23 -7.26
N LYS A 58 -4.05 -14.22 -6.01
CA LYS A 58 -4.25 -15.31 -5.06
C LYS A 58 -5.59 -15.26 -4.33
N ILE A 59 -6.16 -14.08 -4.12
CA ILE A 59 -7.40 -13.88 -3.40
C ILE A 59 -8.45 -13.38 -4.41
N PRO A 60 -9.27 -14.27 -5.00
CA PRO A 60 -10.25 -13.89 -6.02
C PRO A 60 -11.29 -12.89 -5.49
N GLN A 61 -11.50 -12.87 -4.17
CA GLN A 61 -12.40 -11.94 -3.48
C GLN A 61 -11.92 -10.47 -3.56
N LEU A 62 -10.61 -10.25 -3.71
CA LEU A 62 -10.03 -8.91 -3.86
C LEU A 62 -10.29 -8.34 -5.26
N LYS A 63 -10.45 -9.21 -6.26
CA LYS A 63 -10.76 -8.84 -7.64
C LYS A 63 -12.16 -8.20 -7.75
N VAL A 64 -13.11 -8.70 -6.96
CA VAL A 64 -14.52 -8.23 -6.94
C VAL A 64 -14.64 -6.82 -6.36
N LEU A 65 -13.76 -6.42 -5.44
CA LEU A 65 -13.77 -5.09 -4.82
C LEU A 65 -13.40 -3.95 -5.81
N LYS A 66 -12.73 -4.26 -6.93
CA LYS A 66 -12.47 -3.29 -7.99
C LYS A 66 -13.69 -3.02 -8.86
N GLU A 67 -14.54 -4.02 -9.09
CA GLU A 67 -15.73 -3.90 -9.94
C GLU A 67 -16.83 -3.08 -9.23
N ASN A 68 -17.04 -3.33 -7.93
CA ASN A 68 -18.06 -2.67 -7.11
C ASN A 68 -17.72 -1.24 -6.65
N ARG A 69 -16.57 -0.66 -7.08
CA ARG A 69 -16.23 0.76 -6.82
C ARG A 69 -16.62 1.68 -7.98
N THR A 70 -17.26 1.15 -9.02
CA THR A 70 -17.60 1.87 -10.26
C THR A 70 -19.11 2.07 -10.46
N GLU A 71 -19.95 1.70 -9.49
CA GLU A 71 -21.40 1.95 -9.50
C GLU A 71 -21.81 2.96 -8.42
#